data_AF-A0A7C5FSJ3-F1
#
_entry.id   AF-A0A7C5FSJ3-F1
#
_cell.length_a   1.000
_cell.length_b   1.000
_cell.length_c   1.000
_cell.angle_alpha   90.00
_cell.angle_beta   90.00
_cell.angle_gamma   90.00
#
_symmetry.space_group_name_H-M   'P 1'
#
loop_
_entity.id
_entity.type
_entity.pdbx_description
1 polymer ?
#
loop_
_entity_poly.entity_id
_entity_poly.type
_entity_poly.pdbx_seq_one_letter_code
_entity_poly.pdbx_strand_id
1 'polypeptide(L)' 'GARAAYVKQAIRDKLLEHKAYIQRYGEDMPEIRNWKWSLAKAGRTP' A
#
# COMPACT_ATOMS: atom_id res chain seq x y z
N GLY A 1 -18.40 12.70 4.15
CA GLY A 1 -18.13 12.74 5.61
C GLY A 1 -16.63 12.69 5.87
N ALA A 2 -16.19 13.17 7.04
CA ALA A 2 -14.77 13.39 7.39
C ALA A 2 -13.84 12.18 7.17
N ARG A 3 -14.31 10.95 7.41
CA ARG A 3 -13.54 9.71 7.16
C ARG A 3 -13.08 9.58 5.70
N ALA A 4 -13.93 9.94 4.75
CA ALA A 4 -13.59 9.89 3.33
C ALA A 4 -12.55 10.95 2.93
N ALA A 5 -12.53 12.10 3.62
CA ALA A 5 -11.52 13.13 3.39
C ALA A 5 -10.15 12.68 3.91
N TYR A 6 -10.11 12.05 5.09
CA TYR A 6 -8.88 11.49 5.65
C TYR A 6 -8.25 10.42 4.74
N VAL A 7 -9.06 9.48 4.22
CA VAL A 7 -8.55 8.44 3.31
C VAL A 7 -7.96 9.05 2.04
N LYS A 8 -8.61 10.07 1.47
CA LYS A 8 -8.08 10.78 0.28
C LYS A 8 -6.74 11.44 0.56
N GLN A 9 -6.59 12.07 1.72
CA GLN A 9 -5.33 12.71 2.10
C GLN A 9 -4.22 11.66 2.26
N ALA A 10 -4.48 10.57 2.99
CA ALA A 10 -3.51 9.50 3.18
C ALA A 10 -3.03 8.87 1.86
N ILE A 11 -3.93 8.67 0.89
CA ILE A 11 -3.56 8.17 -0.44
C ILE A 11 -2.65 9.17 -1.17
N ARG A 12 -3.00 10.47 -1.13
CA ARG A 12 -2.20 11.51 -1.79
C ARG A 12 -0.79 11.58 -1.20
N ASP A 13 -0.67 11.52 0.11
CA ASP A 13 0.62 11.54 0.80
C ASP A 13 1.45 10.31 0.43
N LYS A 14 0.83 9.12 0.37
CA LYS A 14 1.52 7.90 -0.03
C LYS A 14 2.03 7.92 -1.48
N LEU A 15 1.28 8.56 -2.39
CA LEU A 15 1.72 8.76 -3.78
C LEU A 15 2.93 9.70 -3.89
N LEU A 16 3.02 10.73 -3.03
CA LEU A 16 4.18 11.60 -2.98
C LEU A 16 5.40 10.86 -2.43
N GLU A 17 5.22 10.08 -1.37
CA GLU A 17 6.27 9.23 -0.80
C GLU A 17 6.82 8.23 -1.83
N HIS A 18 5.94 7.56 -2.56
CA HIS A 18 6.31 6.59 -3.61
C HIS A 18 7.16 7.24 -4.71
N LYS A 19 6.76 8.42 -5.18
CA LYS A 19 7.55 9.17 -6.18
C LYS A 19 8.94 9.54 -5.66
N ALA A 20 9.02 10.02 -4.42
CA ALA A 20 10.30 10.35 -3.80
C ALA A 20 11.18 9.11 -3.61
N TYR A 21 10.57 7.98 -3.24
CA TYR A 21 11.27 6.70 -3.09
C TYR A 21 11.87 6.22 -4.41
N ILE A 22 11.10 6.24 -5.50
CA ILE A 22 11.61 5.89 -6.84
C ILE A 22 12.76 6.81 -7.23
N GLN A 23 12.64 8.11 -7.02
CA GLN A 23 13.71 9.06 -7.35
C GLN A 23 15.00 8.79 -6.57
N ARG A 24 14.88 8.35 -5.31
CA ARG A 24 16.02 8.12 -4.43
C ARG A 24 16.69 6.75 -4.63
N TYR A 25 15.89 5.70 -4.85
CA TYR A 25 16.36 4.32 -4.82
C TYR A 25 16.26 3.60 -6.17
N GLY A 26 15.53 4.17 -7.14
CA GLY A 26 15.37 3.59 -8.47
C GLY A 26 14.43 2.39 -8.55
N GLU A 27 13.66 2.13 -7.50
CA GLU A 27 12.75 0.99 -7.41
C GLU A 27 11.44 1.35 -6.68
N ASP A 28 10.42 0.51 -6.81
CA ASP A 28 9.17 0.65 -6.07
C ASP A 28 9.35 0.43 -4.56
N MET A 29 8.45 1.01 -3.76
CA MET A 29 8.46 0.86 -2.30
C MET A 29 8.28 -0.61 -1.89
N PRO A 30 8.86 -1.03 -0.74
CA PRO A 30 8.73 -2.39 -0.23
C PRO A 30 7.26 -2.84 -0.07
N GLU A 31 6.36 -1.94 0.32
CA GLU A 31 4.94 -2.26 0.51
C GLU A 31 4.23 -2.65 -0.80
N ILE A 32 4.73 -2.15 -1.94
CA ILE A 32 4.24 -2.51 -3.27
C ILE A 32 4.93 -3.80 -3.73
N ARG A 33 6.27 -3.85 -3.68
CA ARG A 33 7.06 -5.00 -4.18
C ARG A 33 6.79 -6.29 -3.42
N ASN A 34 6.59 -6.17 -2.11
CA ASN A 34 6.36 -7.31 -1.22
C ASN A 34 4.87 -7.56 -0.99
N TRP A 35 3.98 -6.87 -1.71
CA TRP A 35 2.54 -7.11 -1.59
C TRP A 35 2.22 -8.56 -1.96
N LYS A 36 1.48 -9.23 -1.07
CA LYS A 36 0.94 -10.56 -1.29
C LYS A 36 -0.52 -10.54 -0.89
N TRP A 37 -1.36 -11.17 -1.71
CA TRP A 37 -2.72 -11.47 -1.31
C TRP A 37 -2.68 -12.33 -0.06
N SER A 38 -3.30 -11.84 1.02
CA SER A 38 -3.57 -12.67 2.18
C SER A 38 -4.63 -13.67 1.78
N LEU A 39 -4.21 -14.86 1.34
CA LEU A 39 -5.09 -16.03 1.29
C LEU A 39 -5.42 -16.33 2.75
N ALA A 40 -6.54 -15.78 3.23
CA ALA A 40 -7.18 -16.33 4.42
C ALA A 40 -7.27 -17.83 4.16
N LYS A 41 -6.76 -18.66 5.08
CA LYS A 41 -6.96 -20.10 5.02
C LYS A 41 -8.48 -20.33 4.98
N ALA A 42 -9.06 -20.42 3.78
CA ALA A 42 -10.36 -21.01 3.58
C ALA A 42 -10.24 -22.41 4.16
N GLY A 43 -10.93 -22.63 5.28
CA GLY A 43 -10.72 -23.74 6.18
C GLY A 43 -10.57 -25.06 5.43
N ARG A 44 -9.36 -25.64 5.52
CA ARG A 44 -9.21 -27.08 5.43
C ARG A 44 -9.03 -27.58 6.85
N THR A 45 -10.16 -27.80 7.51
CA THR A 45 -10.25 -28.71 8.64
C THR A 45 -10.66 -30.07 8.05
N PRO A 46 -10.00 -31.18 8.40
CA PRO A 46 -10.26 -32.51 7.81
C PRO A 46 -11.70 -32.99 8.02
#